data_AF-X1P1N0-F1
#
_entry.id   AF-X1P1N0-F1
#
_cell.length_a   1.000
_cell.length_b   1.000
_cell.length_c   1.000
_cell.angle_alpha   90.00
_cell.angle_beta   90.00
_cell.angle_gamma   90.00
#
_symmetry.space_group_name_H-M   'P 1'
#
loop_
_entity.id
_entity.type
_entity.pdbx_description
1 polymer ?
#
loop_
_entity_poly.entity_id
_entity_poly.type
_entity_poly.pdbx_seq_one_letter_code
_entity_poly.pdbx_strand_id
1 'polypeptide(L)'
;MQIRKTYQEVNPELLYAEIRDFVLKQGVLIGEAKLETYLSPGDTSSFISRGTLIFKLQGKSGEGGKECLRAHVVGSARGETKVMFDIDDKLFPQAKVA
;
A
#
# COMPACT_ATOMS: atom_id res chain seq x y z
N MET A 1 4.88 -13.69 -1.09
CA MET A 1 5.72 -13.19 0.01
C MET A 1 4.95 -12.13 0.77
N GLN A 2 4.99 -12.12 2.11
CA GLN A 2 4.35 -11.08 2.91
C GLN A 2 5.40 -10.31 3.71
N ILE A 3 5.40 -8.97 3.61
CA ILE A 3 6.28 -8.09 4.39
C ILE A 3 5.41 -7.24 5.31
N ARG A 4 5.75 -7.17 6.59
CA ARG A 4 5.08 -6.30 7.57
C ARG A 4 6.10 -5.35 8.18
N LYS A 5 5.76 -4.07 8.22
CA LYS A 5 6.57 -3.01 8.83
C LYS A 5 5.70 -2.13 9.70
N THR A 6 6.28 -1.67 10.80
CA THR A 6 5.62 -0.74 11.72
C THR A 6 6.55 0.43 11.91
N TYR A 7 5.99 1.62 11.77
CA TYR A 7 6.67 2.90 11.89
C TYR A 7 6.00 3.70 13.01
N GLN A 8 6.77 4.54 13.69
CA GLN A 8 6.28 5.46 14.72
C GLN A 8 6.31 6.89 14.16
N GLU A 9 5.25 7.65 14.41
CA GLU A 9 5.15 9.08 14.05
C GLU A 9 5.32 9.37 12.55
N VAL A 10 5.00 8.39 11.69
CA VAL A 10 5.01 8.55 10.23
C VAL A 10 3.59 8.82 9.75
N ASN A 11 3.43 9.86 8.92
CA ASN A 11 2.14 10.17 8.31
C ASN A 11 1.70 9.03 7.35
N PRO A 12 0.57 8.34 7.63
CA PRO A 12 0.11 7.21 6.82
C PRO A 12 -0.28 7.61 5.40
N GLU A 13 -0.77 8.83 5.17
CA GLU A 13 -1.17 9.31 3.84
C GLU A 13 0.05 9.61 2.97
N LEU A 14 1.09 10.18 3.56
CA LEU A 14 2.36 10.42 2.87
C LEU A 14 3.04 9.09 2.54
N LEU A 15 3.09 8.15 3.49
CA LEU A 15 3.63 6.82 3.26
C LEU A 15 2.86 6.05 2.17
N TYR A 16 1.53 6.18 2.15
CA TYR A 16 0.69 5.63 1.09
C TYR A 16 1.05 6.20 -0.29
N ALA A 17 1.24 7.53 -0.39
CA ALA A 17 1.64 8.18 -1.64
C ALA A 17 3.03 7.72 -2.12
N GLU A 18 4.01 7.66 -1.21
CA GLU A 18 5.37 7.21 -1.52
C GLU A 18 5.39 5.75 -2.00
N ILE A 19 4.65 4.86 -1.34
CA ILE A 19 4.50 3.47 -1.77
C ILE A 19 3.89 3.38 -3.17
N ARG A 20 2.83 4.16 -3.43
CA ARG A 20 2.16 4.19 -4.73
C ARG A 20 3.13 4.60 -5.83
N ASP A 21 3.85 5.69 -5.63
CA ASP A 21 4.74 6.24 -6.64
C ASP A 21 5.99 5.37 -6.84
N PHE A 22 6.51 4.76 -5.78
CA PHE A 22 7.60 3.77 -5.88
C PHE A 22 7.20 2.57 -6.73
N VAL A 23 6.03 1.98 -6.46
CA VAL A 23 5.58 0.79 -7.16
C VAL A 23 5.22 1.12 -8.62
N LEU A 24 4.62 2.27 -8.90
CA LEU A 24 4.38 2.75 -10.27
C LEU A 24 5.68 2.87 -11.08
N LYS A 25 6.77 3.36 -10.48
CA LYS A 25 8.10 3.46 -11.14
C LYS A 25 8.68 2.10 -11.53
N GLN A 26 8.23 1.01 -10.91
CA GLN A 26 8.64 -0.37 -11.25
C GLN A 26 7.90 -0.94 -12.48
N GLY A 27 7.04 -0.12 -13.12
CA GLY A 27 6.36 -0.45 -14.37
C GLY A 27 5.09 -1.29 -14.20
N VAL A 28 4.46 -1.23 -13.02
CA VAL A 28 3.16 -1.89 -12.77
C VAL A 28 2.01 -0.89 -12.78
N LEU A 29 0.81 -1.36 -13.07
CA LEU A 29 -0.39 -0.54 -13.16
C LEU A 29 -1.15 -0.56 -11.83
N ILE A 30 -1.77 0.55 -11.47
CA ILE A 30 -2.73 0.58 -10.36
C ILE A 30 -4.02 -0.10 -10.80
N GLY A 31 -4.40 -1.14 -10.09
CA GLY A 31 -5.71 -1.79 -10.22
C GLY A 31 -6.76 -1.12 -9.32
N GLU A 32 -6.41 -0.92 -8.05
CA GLU A 32 -7.27 -0.25 -7.07
C GLU A 32 -6.42 0.66 -6.18
N ALA A 33 -6.93 1.84 -5.87
CA ALA A 33 -6.31 2.77 -4.94
C ALA A 33 -7.41 3.38 -4.09
N LYS A 34 -7.45 3.00 -2.80
CA LYS A 34 -8.45 3.45 -1.84
C LYS A 34 -7.74 4.05 -0.63
N LEU A 35 -8.10 5.26 -0.27
CA LEU A 35 -7.64 5.92 0.95
C LEU A 35 -8.86 6.45 1.70
N GLU A 36 -9.03 6.00 2.93
CA GLU A 36 -10.15 6.38 3.79
C GLU A 36 -9.61 6.88 5.11
N THR A 37 -10.03 8.08 5.52
CA THR A 37 -9.63 8.67 6.80
C THR A 37 -10.86 8.79 7.69
N TYR A 38 -10.74 8.23 8.89
CA TYR A 38 -11.81 8.18 9.88
C TYR A 38 -11.38 8.82 11.19
N LEU A 39 -12.34 9.27 11.98
CA LEU A 39 -12.12 9.62 13.37
C LEU A 39 -11.86 8.35 14.19
N SER A 40 -10.92 8.42 15.12
CA SER A 40 -10.64 7.31 16.03
C SER A 40 -11.82 7.14 16.98
N PRO A 41 -12.29 5.89 17.19
CA PRO A 41 -13.31 5.64 18.21
C PRO A 41 -12.75 6.00 19.59
N GLY A 42 -13.37 6.98 20.27
CA GLY A 42 -13.01 7.38 21.64
C GLY A 42 -12.15 8.64 21.76
N ASP A 43 -11.57 9.16 20.68
CA ASP A 43 -10.80 10.40 20.68
C ASP A 43 -11.09 11.20 19.39
N THR A 44 -11.81 12.30 19.53
CA THR A 44 -12.20 13.20 18.41
C THR A 44 -11.03 13.97 17.82
N SER A 45 -9.86 13.95 18.47
CA SER A 45 -8.64 14.62 18.01
C SER A 45 -7.68 13.72 17.24
N SER A 46 -7.97 12.41 17.19
CA SER A 46 -7.12 11.40 16.56
C SER A 46 -7.76 10.86 15.28
N PHE A 47 -7.04 10.91 14.17
CA PHE A 47 -7.48 10.38 12.87
C PHE A 47 -6.75 9.09 12.54
N ILE A 48 -7.50 8.09 12.05
CA ILE A 48 -6.94 6.86 11.50
C ILE A 48 -7.15 6.89 10.00
N SER A 49 -6.04 6.84 9.27
CA SER A 49 -6.05 6.68 7.81
C SER A 49 -5.81 5.22 7.46
N ARG A 50 -6.63 4.70 6.53
CA ARG A 50 -6.55 3.35 5.98
C ARG A 50 -6.41 3.45 4.46
N GLY A 51 -5.23 3.09 3.98
CA GLY A 51 -4.90 2.98 2.56
C GLY A 51 -4.87 1.52 2.11
N THR A 52 -5.48 1.24 0.96
CA THR A 52 -5.34 -0.03 0.23
C THR A 52 -4.93 0.27 -1.21
N LEU A 53 -3.81 -0.29 -1.63
CA LEU A 53 -3.30 -0.22 -2.99
C LEU A 53 -3.22 -1.64 -3.54
N ILE A 54 -3.80 -1.86 -4.72
CA ILE A 54 -3.71 -3.11 -5.46
C ILE A 54 -3.06 -2.79 -6.80
N PHE A 55 -1.96 -3.48 -7.11
CA PHE A 55 -1.21 -3.30 -8.34
C PHE A 55 -1.32 -4.55 -9.22
N LYS A 56 -1.45 -4.32 -10.51
CA LYS A 56 -1.60 -5.35 -11.53
C LYS A 56 -0.44 -5.28 -12.51
N LEU A 57 0.07 -6.45 -12.91
CA LEU A 57 1.03 -6.53 -14.01
C LEU A 57 0.30 -6.32 -15.33
N GLN A 58 0.86 -5.55 -16.26
CA GLN A 58 0.29 -5.42 -17.59
C GLN A 58 0.37 -6.79 -18.30
N GLY A 59 -0.78 -7.42 -18.51
CA GLY A 59 -0.88 -8.72 -19.17
C GLY A 59 -0.57 -8.60 -20.66
N LYS A 60 0.05 -9.63 -21.24
CA LYS A 60 0.07 -9.82 -22.69
C LYS A 60 -1.34 -10.26 -23.11
N SER A 61 -2.07 -9.38 -23.80
CA SER A 61 -3.36 -9.65 -24.45
C SER A 61 -4.60 -9.66 -23.54
N GLY A 62 -5.25 -8.50 -23.41
CA GLY A 62 -6.70 -8.35 -23.25
C GLY A 62 -7.40 -8.87 -21.98
N GLU A 63 -6.80 -9.78 -21.21
CA GLU A 63 -7.29 -10.20 -19.90
C GLU A 63 -6.77 -9.24 -18.84
N GLY A 64 -7.68 -8.79 -17.96
CA GLY A 64 -7.36 -7.88 -16.86
C GLY A 64 -6.11 -8.35 -16.10
N GLY A 65 -5.11 -7.47 -16.01
CA GLY A 65 -3.79 -7.81 -15.47
C GLY A 65 -3.85 -8.53 -14.13
N LYS A 66 -2.98 -9.52 -13.94
CA LYS A 66 -2.90 -10.29 -12.68
C LYS A 66 -2.41 -9.39 -11.54
N GLU A 67 -3.08 -9.46 -10.40
CA GLU A 67 -2.64 -8.80 -9.17
C GLU A 67 -1.25 -9.33 -8.79
N CYS A 68 -0.30 -8.42 -8.60
CA CYS A 68 1.10 -8.75 -8.34
C CYS A 68 1.58 -8.24 -6.98
N LEU A 69 1.00 -7.14 -6.50
CA LEU A 69 1.34 -6.53 -5.22
C LEU A 69 0.10 -5.87 -4.62
N ARG A 70 -0.07 -6.05 -3.32
CA ARG A 70 -1.07 -5.38 -2.50
C ARG A 70 -0.39 -4.71 -1.32
N ALA A 71 -0.62 -3.42 -1.15
CA ALA A 71 -0.15 -2.69 0.02
C ALA A 71 -1.34 -2.22 0.86
N HIS A 72 -1.31 -2.55 2.15
CA HIS A 72 -2.22 -2.03 3.15
C HIS A 72 -1.45 -1.11 4.09
N VAL A 73 -1.89 0.13 4.19
CA VAL A 73 -1.37 1.12 5.14
C VAL A 73 -2.48 1.43 6.13
N VAL A 74 -2.20 1.34 7.42
CA VAL A 74 -3.16 1.74 8.46
C VAL A 74 -2.41 2.42 9.59
N GLY A 75 -2.87 3.58 10.01
CA GLY A 75 -2.20 4.28 11.10
C GLY A 75 -2.78 5.65 11.40
N SER A 76 -2.17 6.30 12.38
CA SER A 76 -2.41 7.69 12.70
C SER A 76 -1.10 8.48 12.63
N ALA A 77 -1.18 9.74 12.19
CA ALA A 77 0.03 10.56 12.03
C ALA A 77 0.77 10.82 13.35
N ARG A 78 0.07 10.79 14.50
CA ARG A 78 0.62 10.98 15.84
C ARG A 78 0.90 9.68 16.59
N GLY A 79 0.74 8.53 15.93
CA GLY A 79 0.85 7.23 16.57
C GLY A 79 1.63 6.24 15.73
N GLU A 80 1.14 5.00 15.67
CA GLU A 80 1.75 3.96 14.86
C GLU A 80 1.18 3.96 13.44
N THR A 81 2.05 3.82 12.45
CA THR A 81 1.69 3.52 11.07
C THR A 81 2.19 2.14 10.70
N LYS A 82 1.27 1.25 10.39
CA LYS A 82 1.53 -0.14 10.02
C LYS A 82 1.36 -0.29 8.51
N VAL A 83 2.31 -0.97 7.90
CA VAL A 83 2.28 -1.32 6.49
C VAL A 83 2.37 -2.82 6.34
N MET A 84 1.51 -3.38 5.51
CA MET A 84 1.60 -4.76 5.07
C MET A 84 1.66 -4.81 3.55
N PHE A 85 2.67 -5.49 3.03
CA PHE A 85 2.76 -5.84 1.62
C PHE A 85 2.46 -7.33 1.46
N ASP A 86 1.54 -7.64 0.57
CA ASP A 86 1.35 -8.97 0.02
C ASP A 86 1.83 -8.96 -1.43
N ILE A 87 2.81 -9.80 -1.75
CA ILE A 87 3.54 -9.76 -3.01
C ILE A 87 3.48 -11.15 -3.63
N ASP A 88 2.98 -11.26 -4.86
CA ASP A 88 3.16 -12.48 -5.64
C ASP A 88 4.58 -12.49 -6.21
N ASP A 89 5.47 -13.25 -5.58
CA ASP A 89 6.90 -13.31 -5.95
C ASP A 89 7.12 -13.84 -7.38
N LYS A 90 6.14 -14.56 -7.95
CA LYS A 90 6.20 -15.03 -9.34
C LYS A 90 5.99 -13.89 -10.34
N LEU A 91 5.24 -12.86 -9.95
CA LEU A 91 4.87 -11.73 -10.80
C LEU A 91 5.68 -10.47 -10.46
N PHE A 92 6.08 -10.32 -9.20
CA PHE A 92 6.83 -9.19 -8.69
C PHE A 92 8.00 -9.70 -7.82
N PRO A 93 9.17 -9.99 -8.44
CA PRO A 93 10.30 -10.57 -7.73
C PRO A 93 10.84 -9.62 -6.65
N GLN A 94 11.32 -10.19 -5.54
CA GLN A 94 11.92 -9.43 -4.44
C GLN A 94 13.02 -8.42 -4.87
N ALA A 95 13.74 -8.69 -5.96
CA ALA A 95 14.75 -7.77 -6.50
C ALA A 95 14.20 -6.38 -6.89
N LYS A 96 12.89 -6.25 -7.13
CA LYS A 96 12.23 -4.97 -7.40
C LYS A 96 11.81 -4.21 -6.12
N VAL A 97 11.92 -4.87 -4.97
CA VAL A 97 11.55 -4.34 -3.63
C VAL A 97 12.80 -3.93 -2.83
N ALA A 98 13.98 -4.46 -3.20
CA ALA A 98 15.25 -4.30 -2.49
C ALA A 98 16.02 -3.03 -2.88
#